data_AF-A0A2N2D4W8-F1
#
_entry.id   AF-A0A2N2D4W8-F1
#
_cell.length_a   1.000
_cell.length_b   1.000
_cell.length_c   1.000
_cell.angle_alpha   90.00
_cell.angle_beta   90.00
_cell.angle_gamma   90.00
#
_symmetry.space_group_name_H-M   'P 1'
#
loop_
_entity.id
_entity.type
_entity.pdbx_description
1 polymer ?
#
loop_
_entity_poly.entity_id
_entity_poly.type
_entity_poly.pdbx_seq_one_letter_code
_entity_poly.pdbx_strand_id
1 'polypeptide(L)'
;MGLFAQIEAFLLTFLLGMIAGLIFHYYQSTIHKLRIGRYVLYLMDFILWMIMIIVIAAALFLINQGEIRVYVFIALVAGGAVYYKCLAQYMQQPILFLGKATASVFQAIFSGLAKPLVLANSWLRDQCKKWKRPPPVDDD
;
A
#
# COMPACT_ATOMS: atom_id res chain seq x y z
N MET A 1 23.72 -5.60 31.01
CA MET A 1 23.54 -6.13 29.64
C MET A 1 24.90 -6.54 29.09
N GLY A 2 25.07 -7.82 28.72
CA GLY A 2 26.32 -8.29 28.11
C GLY A 2 26.51 -7.78 26.67
N LEU A 3 27.74 -7.86 26.16
CA LEU A 3 28.08 -7.50 24.76
C LEU A 3 27.21 -8.25 23.73
N PHE A 4 26.91 -9.52 23.97
CA PHE A 4 26.06 -10.33 23.10
C PHE A 4 24.65 -9.74 22.91
N ALA A 5 24.01 -9.27 23.99
CA ALA A 5 22.67 -8.67 23.91
C ALA A 5 22.68 -7.35 23.12
N GLN A 6 23.78 -6.59 23.18
CA GLN A 6 23.90 -5.36 22.39
C GLN A 6 24.06 -5.65 20.90
N ILE A 7 24.83 -6.68 20.54
CA ILE A 7 25.00 -7.11 19.14
C ILE A 7 23.69 -7.66 18.60
N GLU A 8 22.98 -8.48 19.38
CA GLU A 8 21.66 -9.00 19.03
C GLU A 8 20.67 -7.86 18.77
N ALA A 9 20.58 -6.91 19.70
CA ALA A 9 19.70 -5.76 19.55
C ALA A 9 20.05 -4.92 18.32
N PHE A 10 21.34 -4.73 18.04
CA PHE A 10 21.81 -4.04 16.84
C PHE A 10 21.39 -4.78 15.57
N LEU A 11 21.63 -6.09 15.48
CA LEU A 11 21.29 -6.90 14.30
C LEU A 11 19.78 -6.97 14.06
N LEU A 12 18.98 -7.13 15.11
CA LEU A 12 17.51 -7.10 15.01
C LEU A 12 17.00 -5.75 14.54
N THR A 13 17.57 -4.65 15.04
CA THR A 13 17.20 -3.30 14.58
C THR A 13 17.65 -3.06 13.14
N PHE A 14 18.81 -3.58 12.75
CA PHE A 14 19.29 -3.51 11.37
C PHE A 14 18.35 -4.28 10.43
N LEU A 15 17.92 -5.48 10.81
CA LEU A 15 16.93 -6.25 10.07
C LEU A 15 15.58 -5.52 9.98
N LEU A 16 15.13 -4.91 11.08
CA LEU A 16 13.95 -4.05 11.09
C LEU A 16 14.08 -2.89 10.09
N GLY A 17 15.26 -2.26 10.02
CA GLY A 17 15.57 -1.23 9.02
C GLY A 17 15.46 -1.75 7.58
N MET A 18 15.94 -2.97 7.31
CA MET A 18 15.77 -3.60 6.01
C MET A 18 14.30 -3.88 5.67
N ILE A 19 13.51 -4.36 6.65
CA ILE A 19 12.07 -4.59 6.49
C ILE A 19 11.33 -3.26 6.23
N ALA A 20 11.69 -2.20 6.95
CA ALA A 20 11.17 -0.86 6.72
C ALA A 20 11.45 -0.40 5.28
N GLY A 21 12.68 -0.57 4.80
CA GLY A 21 13.06 -0.28 3.42
C GLY A 21 12.23 -1.07 2.40
N LEU A 22 11.96 -2.36 2.67
CA LEU A 22 11.10 -3.20 1.84
C LEU A 22 9.66 -2.66 1.76
N ILE A 23 9.08 -2.29 2.90
CA ILE A 23 7.73 -1.73 2.97
C ILE A 23 7.66 -0.42 2.17
N PHE A 24 8.64 0.48 2.34
CA PHE A 24 8.71 1.73 1.59
C PHE A 24 8.87 1.51 0.09
N HIS A 25 9.73 0.59 -0.34
CA HIS A 25 9.92 0.29 -1.76
C HIS A 25 8.65 -0.30 -2.39
N TYR A 26 7.95 -1.19 -1.68
CA TYR A 26 6.66 -1.72 -2.12
C TYR A 26 5.61 -0.60 -2.25
N TYR A 27 5.51 0.26 -1.24
CA TYR A 27 4.59 1.40 -1.24
C TYR A 27 4.84 2.33 -2.43
N GLN A 28 6.09 2.76 -2.63
CA GLN A 28 6.46 3.68 -3.70
C GLN A 28 6.20 3.09 -5.09
N SER A 29 6.54 1.81 -5.29
CA SER A 29 6.26 1.08 -6.54
C SER A 29 4.75 0.98 -6.83
N THR A 30 3.94 0.77 -5.79
CA THR A 30 2.48 0.66 -5.90
C THR A 30 1.84 2.01 -6.25
N ILE A 31 2.22 3.10 -5.57
CA ILE A 31 1.70 4.43 -5.87
C ILE A 31 2.11 4.91 -7.26
N HIS A 32 3.35 4.66 -7.66
CA HIS A 32 3.84 5.06 -8.98
C HIS A 32 3.01 4.44 -10.12
N LYS A 33 2.54 3.19 -9.93
CA LYS A 33 1.70 2.50 -10.91
C LYS A 33 0.25 2.94 -10.91
N LEU A 34 -0.33 3.19 -9.74
CA LEU A 34 -1.77 3.38 -9.59
C LEU A 34 -2.28 4.78 -9.97
N ARG A 35 -1.39 5.73 -10.37
CA ARG A 35 -1.74 7.12 -10.73
C ARG A 35 -2.76 7.74 -9.75
N ILE A 36 -2.50 7.55 -8.46
CA ILE A 36 -3.40 7.95 -7.38
C ILE A 36 -3.51 9.49 -7.34
N GLY A 37 -4.71 10.02 -7.13
CA GLY A 37 -4.93 11.46 -6.97
C GLY A 37 -4.28 12.02 -5.70
N ARG A 38 -3.88 13.30 -5.73
CA ARG A 38 -3.13 13.98 -4.65
C ARG A 38 -3.67 13.75 -3.23
N TYR A 39 -4.99 13.80 -3.04
CA TYR A 39 -5.61 13.67 -1.71
C TYR A 39 -5.50 12.25 -1.15
N VAL A 40 -5.67 11.24 -2.02
CA VAL A 40 -5.55 9.84 -1.62
C VAL A 40 -4.09 9.50 -1.34
N LEU A 41 -3.14 10.10 -2.07
CA LEU A 41 -1.71 9.96 -1.79
C LEU A 41 -1.37 10.47 -0.38
N TYR A 42 -1.84 11.67 -0.01
CA TYR A 42 -1.62 12.18 1.36
C TYR A 42 -2.20 11.28 2.45
N LEU A 43 -3.41 10.75 2.23
CA LEU A 43 -4.03 9.82 3.17
C LEU A 43 -3.22 8.52 3.30
N MET A 44 -2.77 7.97 2.18
CA MET A 44 -1.95 6.76 2.14
C MET A 44 -0.60 6.98 2.82
N ASP A 45 0.05 8.11 2.59
CA ASP A 45 1.30 8.50 3.25
C ASP A 45 1.08 8.59 4.76
N PHE A 46 0.04 9.30 5.19
CA PHE A 46 -0.27 9.43 6.62
C PHE A 46 -0.46 8.07 7.30
N ILE A 47 -1.23 7.16 6.68
CA ILE A 47 -1.46 5.81 7.19
C ILE A 47 -0.14 5.01 7.25
N LEU A 48 0.67 5.06 6.19
CA LEU A 48 1.97 4.39 6.15
C LEU A 48 2.87 4.87 7.28
N TRP A 49 3.00 6.18 7.45
CA TRP A 49 3.84 6.78 8.48
C TRP A 49 3.36 6.40 9.89
N MET A 50 2.05 6.40 10.14
CA MET A 50 1.50 5.93 11.41
C MET A 50 1.86 4.47 11.70
N ILE A 51 1.70 3.59 10.72
CA ILE A 51 2.07 2.17 10.84
C ILE A 51 3.58 2.04 11.10
N MET A 52 4.41 2.74 10.34
CA MET A 52 5.87 2.70 10.48
C MET A 52 6.33 3.15 11.86
N ILE A 53 5.77 4.24 12.38
CA ILE A 53 6.08 4.72 13.73
C ILE A 53 5.71 3.67 14.77
N ILE A 54 4.51 3.09 14.69
CA ILE A 54 4.05 2.06 15.63
C ILE A 54 4.96 0.82 15.57
N VAL A 55 5.28 0.33 14.37
CA VAL A 55 6.14 -0.85 14.17
C VAL A 55 7.53 -0.60 14.72
N ILE A 56 8.14 0.54 14.40
CA ILE A 56 9.49 0.89 14.85
C ILE A 56 9.51 1.09 16.38
N ALA A 57 8.51 1.78 16.95
CA ALA A 57 8.41 2.00 18.38
C ALA A 57 8.17 0.70 19.16
N ALA A 58 7.30 -0.18 18.66
CA ALA A 58 7.07 -1.49 19.26
C ALA A 58 8.34 -2.35 19.23
N ALA A 59 9.05 -2.37 18.11
CA ALA A 59 10.31 -3.10 18.00
C ALA A 59 11.40 -2.50 18.92
N LEU A 60 11.50 -1.18 19.02
CA LEU A 60 12.37 -0.50 19.98
C LEU A 60 12.08 -0.90 21.42
N PHE A 61 10.80 -0.95 21.78
CA PHE A 61 10.35 -1.37 23.10
C PHE A 61 10.70 -2.83 23.38
N LEU A 62 10.49 -3.73 22.43
CA LEU A 62 10.78 -5.16 22.59
C LEU A 62 12.28 -5.47 22.62
N ILE A 63 13.07 -4.81 21.77
CA ILE A 63 14.49 -5.13 21.58
C ILE A 63 15.37 -4.44 22.62
N ASN A 64 15.12 -3.16 22.90
CA ASN A 64 15.97 -2.33 23.76
C ASN A 64 15.29 -1.91 25.05
N GLN A 65 14.13 -2.50 25.40
CA GLN A 65 13.28 -2.06 26.51
C GLN A 65 12.87 -0.58 26.43
N GLY A 66 12.86 -0.01 25.23
CA GLY A 66 12.55 1.40 25.01
C GLY A 66 13.69 2.37 25.35
N GLU A 67 14.89 1.88 25.66
CA GLU A 67 16.05 2.77 25.82
C GLU A 67 16.43 3.40 24.47
N ILE A 68 16.33 4.72 24.40
CA ILE A 68 16.66 5.51 23.22
C ILE A 68 18.18 5.61 23.12
N ARG A 69 18.78 4.71 22.33
CA ARG A 69 20.23 4.66 22.10
C ARG A 69 20.56 5.03 20.66
N VAL A 70 21.54 5.92 20.46
CA VAL A 70 21.88 6.47 19.13
C VAL A 70 22.24 5.38 18.11
N TYR A 71 22.97 4.33 18.53
CA TYR A 71 23.36 3.25 17.65
C TYR A 71 22.18 2.43 17.08
N VAL A 72 21.01 2.48 17.75
CA VAL A 72 19.79 1.80 17.28
C VAL A 72 19.22 2.53 16.08
N PHE A 73 19.18 3.86 16.11
CA PHE A 73 18.80 4.66 14.94
C PHE A 73 19.80 4.50 13.80
N ILE A 74 21.10 4.42 14.09
CA ILE A 74 22.13 4.14 13.09
C ILE A 74 21.89 2.77 12.44
N ALA A 75 21.62 1.73 13.23
CA ALA A 75 21.30 0.39 12.72
C ALA A 75 20.06 0.40 11.82
N LEU A 76 19.01 1.10 12.23
CA LEU A 76 17.77 1.22 11.47
C LEU A 76 18.00 1.90 10.11
N VAL A 77 18.68 3.06 10.11
CA VAL A 77 18.99 3.81 8.88
C VAL A 77 19.94 3.03 7.98
N ALA A 78 20.97 2.40 8.56
CA ALA A 78 21.91 1.56 7.83
C ALA A 78 21.21 0.35 7.19
N GLY A 79 20.29 -0.30 7.91
CA GLY A 79 19.48 -1.40 7.39
C GLY A 79 18.65 -0.97 6.19
N GLY A 80 17.96 0.16 6.29
CA GLY A 80 17.21 0.74 5.16
C GLY A 80 18.12 1.07 3.96
N ALA A 81 19.28 1.68 4.21
CA ALA A 81 20.25 2.01 3.15
C ALA A 81 20.80 0.76 2.46
N VAL A 82 21.14 -0.28 3.22
CA VAL A 82 21.60 -1.57 2.69
C VAL A 82 20.49 -2.25 1.89
N TYR A 83 19.25 -2.19 2.35
CA TYR A 83 18.12 -2.69 1.59
C TYR A 83 18.05 -2.02 0.20
N TYR A 84 18.08 -0.69 0.14
CA TYR A 84 17.97 0.02 -1.14
C TYR A 84 19.18 -0.18 -2.06
N LYS A 85 20.39 -0.28 -1.50
CA LYS A 85 21.61 -0.46 -2.31
C LYS A 85 21.79 -1.89 -2.81
N CYS A 86 21.50 -2.89 -1.99
CA CYS A 86 21.83 -4.28 -2.29
C CYS A 86 20.58 -5.08 -2.68
N LEU A 87 19.49 -4.96 -1.93
CA LEU A 87 18.32 -5.85 -2.02
C LEU A 87 17.22 -5.34 -2.96
N ALA A 88 17.09 -4.03 -3.15
CA ALA A 88 15.99 -3.46 -3.94
C ALA A 88 15.96 -3.99 -5.38
N GLN A 89 17.12 -4.17 -6.03
CA GLN A 89 17.21 -4.75 -7.38
C GLN A 89 16.66 -6.18 -7.44
N TYR A 90 16.97 -7.01 -6.45
CA TYR A 90 16.48 -8.40 -6.38
C TYR A 90 15.00 -8.46 -6.05
N MET A 91 14.54 -7.53 -5.20
CA MET A 91 13.15 -7.47 -4.74
C MET A 91 12.22 -6.78 -5.76
N GLN A 92 12.75 -6.22 -6.85
CA GLN A 92 11.95 -5.48 -7.81
C GLN A 92 10.89 -6.38 -8.48
N GLN A 93 11.26 -7.56 -8.98
CA GLN A 93 10.34 -8.52 -9.61
C GLN A 93 9.18 -8.94 -8.67
N PRO A 94 9.43 -9.45 -7.44
CA PRO A 94 8.35 -9.82 -6.53
C PRO A 94 7.50 -8.62 -6.13
N ILE A 95 8.09 -7.45 -5.87
CA ILE A 95 7.33 -6.22 -5.57
C ILE A 95 6.42 -5.84 -6.74
N LEU A 96 6.89 -5.95 -7.98
CA LEU A 96 6.08 -5.65 -9.15
C LEU A 96 4.92 -6.63 -9.30
N PHE A 97 5.13 -7.92 -9.00
CA PHE A 97 4.08 -8.94 -8.98
C PHE A 97 3.04 -8.65 -7.91
N LEU A 98 3.46 -8.40 -6.66
CA LEU A 98 2.55 -8.03 -5.56
C LEU A 98 1.76 -6.76 -5.90
N GLY A 99 2.41 -5.74 -6.46
CA GLY A 99 1.74 -4.50 -6.85
C GLY A 99 0.72 -4.70 -7.98
N LYS A 100 0.95 -5.64 -8.91
CA LYS A 100 -0.05 -6.02 -9.91
C LYS A 100 -1.20 -6.78 -9.26
N ALA A 101 -0.92 -7.71 -8.35
CA ALA A 101 -1.94 -8.47 -7.64
C ALA A 101 -2.88 -7.55 -6.85
N THR A 102 -2.33 -6.58 -6.10
CA THR A 102 -3.15 -5.61 -5.36
C THR A 102 -3.94 -4.68 -6.25
N ALA A 103 -3.36 -4.21 -7.37
CA ALA A 103 -4.09 -3.43 -8.36
C ALA A 103 -5.24 -4.23 -8.99
N SER A 104 -5.03 -5.50 -9.33
CA SER A 104 -6.05 -6.38 -9.88
C SER A 104 -7.17 -6.64 -8.89
N VAL A 105 -6.86 -6.85 -7.61
CA VAL A 105 -7.87 -7.00 -6.55
C VAL A 105 -8.70 -5.73 -6.43
N PHE A 106 -8.04 -4.56 -6.40
CA PHE A 106 -8.74 -3.27 -6.32
C PHE A 106 -9.67 -3.05 -7.53
N GLN A 107 -9.20 -3.35 -8.74
CA GLN A 107 -10.01 -3.26 -9.96
C GLN A 107 -11.12 -4.31 -10.01
N ALA A 108 -10.90 -5.53 -9.51
CA ALA A 108 -11.93 -6.56 -9.41
C ALA A 108 -13.06 -6.13 -8.47
N ILE A 109 -12.72 -5.56 -7.31
CA ILE A 109 -13.70 -5.00 -6.37
C ILE A 109 -14.47 -3.85 -7.02
N PHE A 110 -13.76 -2.89 -7.63
CA PHE A 110 -14.39 -1.71 -8.22
C PHE A 110 -15.29 -2.06 -9.43
N SER A 111 -14.84 -2.99 -10.28
CA SER A 111 -15.63 -3.46 -11.42
C SER A 111 -16.79 -4.38 -11.01
N GLY A 112 -16.63 -5.17 -9.94
CA GLY A 112 -17.73 -5.94 -9.36
C GLY A 112 -18.85 -5.05 -8.84
N LEU A 113 -18.52 -3.89 -8.28
CA LEU A 113 -19.52 -2.94 -7.77
C LEU A 113 -20.09 -2.03 -8.87
N ALA A 114 -19.27 -1.57 -9.81
CA ALA A 114 -19.68 -0.63 -10.84
C ALA A 114 -20.50 -1.27 -11.97
N LYS A 115 -20.21 -2.51 -12.37
CA LYS A 115 -20.93 -3.22 -13.44
C LYS A 115 -22.44 -3.38 -13.16
N PRO A 116 -22.89 -3.86 -11.99
CA PRO A 116 -24.33 -3.98 -11.72
C PRO A 116 -25.01 -2.61 -11.67
N LEU A 117 -24.33 -1.58 -11.15
CA LEU A 117 -24.86 -0.21 -11.14
C LEU A 117 -25.02 0.37 -12.55
N VAL A 118 -24.03 0.19 -13.43
CA VAL A 118 -24.12 0.65 -14.82
C VAL A 118 -25.18 -0.13 -15.59
N LEU A 119 -25.26 -1.45 -15.40
CA LEU A 119 -26.29 -2.29 -16.03
C LEU A 119 -27.70 -1.89 -15.57
N ALA A 120 -27.89 -1.70 -14.26
CA ALA A 120 -29.15 -1.25 -13.68
C ALA A 120 -29.57 0.13 -14.20
N ASN A 121 -28.61 1.06 -14.30
CA ASN A 121 -28.87 2.41 -14.84
C ASN A 121 -29.20 2.37 -16.34
N SER A 122 -28.52 1.53 -17.13
CA SER A 122 -28.88 1.32 -18.54
C SER A 122 -30.27 0.71 -18.70
N TRP A 123 -30.66 -0.24 -17.84
CA TRP A 123 -31.98 -0.86 -17.87
C TRP A 123 -33.10 0.13 -17.51
N LEU A 124 -32.90 0.94 -16.45
CA LEU A 124 -33.82 2.02 -16.08
C LEU A 124 -34.01 3.04 -17.22
N ARG A 125 -32.92 3.41 -17.88
CA ARG A 125 -32.95 4.35 -19.00
C ARG A 125 -33.74 3.81 -20.19
N ASP A 126 -33.57 2.53 -20.53
CA ASP A 126 -34.31 1.88 -21.62
C ASP A 126 -35.80 1.80 -21.33
N GLN A 127 -36.17 1.52 -20.07
CA GLN A 127 -37.57 1.50 -19.65
C GLN A 127 -38.21 2.90 -19.73
N CYS A 128 -37.50 3.94 -19.31
CA CYS A 128 -37.98 5.31 -19.42
C CYS A 128 -38.16 5.75 -20.90
N LYS A 129 -37.29 5.26 -21.80
CA LYS A 129 -37.36 5.53 -23.24
C LYS A 129 -38.53 4.78 -23.92
N LYS A 130 -38.90 3.62 -23.39
CA LYS A 130 -40.06 2.83 -23.86
C LYS A 130 -41.39 3.55 -23.55
N TRP A 131 -41.49 4.18 -22.39
CA TRP A 131 -42.67 4.94 -21.96
C TRP A 131 -42.84 6.31 -22.62
N LYS A 132 -41.77 6.88 -23.22
CA LYS A 132 -41.83 8.15 -23.94
C LYS A 132 -42.19 8.03 -25.43
N ARG A 133 -42.50 6.84 -25.94
CA ARG A 133 -42.90 6.67 -27.35
C ARG A 133 -44.36 7.14 -27.51
N PRO A 134 -44.64 8.16 -28.35
CA PRO A 134 -46.02 8.55 -28.62
C PRO A 134 -46.76 7.36 -29.27
N PRO A 135 -48.08 7.23 -29.02
CA PRO A 135 -48.88 6.16 -29.62
C PRO A 135 -48.85 6.26 -31.16
N PRO A 136 -49.02 5.15 -31.89
CA PRO A 136 -49.12 5.18 -33.34
C PRO A 136 -50.27 6.13 -33.70
N VAL A 137 -49.99 7.08 -34.59
CA VAL A 137 -51.06 7.84 -35.24
C VAL A 137 -51.69 6.84 -36.20
N ASP A 138 -52.92 6.45 -35.92
CA ASP A 138 -53.70 5.65 -36.85
C ASP A 138 -53.97 6.56 -38.06
N ASP A 139 -53.29 6.28 -39.16
CA ASP A 139 -53.51 6.93 -40.45
C ASP A 139 -54.83 6.38 -41.03
N ASP A 140 -55.95 7.02 -40.66
CA ASP A 140 -57.27 6.85 -41.29
C ASP A 140 -57.33 7.53 -42.68
#